data_AF-A0A7G2LYE8-F1
#
_entry.id   AF-A0A7G2LYE8-F1
#
_cell.length_a   1.000
_cell.length_b   1.000
_cell.length_c   1.000
_cell.angle_alpha   90.00
_cell.angle_beta   90.00
_cell.angle_gamma   90.00
#
_symmetry.space_group_name_H-M   'P 1'
#
loop_
_entity.id
_entity.type
_entity.pdbx_description
1 polymer ?
#
loop_
_entity_poly.entity_id
_entity_poly.type
_entity_poly.pdbx_seq_one_letter_code
_entity_poly.pdbx_strand_id
1 'polypeptide(L)'
;MRRTLEELEKLTHHLLRTGGDLSHIDPTRTQLNRAVVGTGNFSQDVHAAYAKIAAKNLANELPALRKSRGKKAAEKRAGEGPKVPYHHLNQKPWTEILITASPDYFRPNGEGPGQWDRERVEAFAKRTHKVLKKKFGRGLVGLLLELDEETPHLTAAVLPLVAKRSKRRGRQEEVNHRAHPEFFIPDVPDEDLLDASGAPLQGQDRRTKRLELQEDLIKGYENFQDSMARRFKGLGLVRGERHAERHRLDRFLGQRPEPTPVHRGTKEWRQEQGAELDRQKAATQQLQTELRAAKAATRRAEQSQATAAKAEAKAVQHAKAAKTRLAEAAALKTGFEAVMAEELLYAPGQTEDMDGVKAAKVLSHEKGHKLLHAIGPAFAGVTAFAKRVSELTGGLRRRMSATFAAREAVATRREEDIVLREAAVREAETRVLTAAAGVEHERADLEQRKPKELTMSDIARQVASGIWRAPSEAEQAERLRELPDVFVATAIRSKEECAAQDDRLAKLTNRDLRQQYCATECASSLLDAAPADFVRGMRLLEKEAQRRGLDLANGRHDPSAGTDPARAALHVDQDDRPFQVLRRATRERQLVRV
;
A
#
# COMPACT_ATOMS: atom_id res chain seq x y z
N MET A 1 23.04 -26.05 -0.64
CA MET A 1 23.43 -25.64 -2.01
C MET A 1 24.69 -26.39 -2.44
N ARG A 2 24.78 -26.86 -3.68
CA ARG A 2 26.04 -27.42 -4.23
C ARG A 2 26.98 -26.26 -4.59
N ARG A 3 28.27 -26.38 -4.29
CA ARG A 3 29.24 -25.27 -4.40
C ARG A 3 30.55 -25.70 -5.09
N THR A 4 31.19 -24.76 -5.79
CA THR A 4 32.55 -24.92 -6.36
C THR A 4 33.62 -24.79 -5.27
N LEU A 5 34.87 -25.13 -5.57
CA LEU A 5 35.99 -24.90 -4.63
C LEU A 5 36.37 -23.43 -4.52
N GLU A 6 36.11 -22.61 -5.54
CA GLU A 6 36.31 -21.16 -5.42
C GLU A 6 35.29 -20.53 -4.45
N GLU A 7 34.03 -20.99 -4.51
CA GLU A 7 33.00 -20.57 -3.55
C GLU A 7 33.31 -21.03 -2.11
N LEU A 8 34.04 -22.14 -1.94
CA LEU A 8 34.49 -22.63 -0.64
C LEU A 8 35.45 -21.64 0.04
N GLU A 9 36.41 -21.10 -0.72
CA GLU A 9 37.35 -20.10 -0.19
C GLU A 9 36.62 -18.82 0.20
N LYS A 10 35.74 -18.32 -0.67
CA LYS A 10 34.93 -17.11 -0.40
C LYS A 10 34.05 -17.30 0.85
N LEU A 11 33.38 -18.44 0.96
CA LEU A 11 32.60 -18.76 2.16
C LEU A 11 33.49 -18.84 3.39
N THR A 12 34.65 -19.50 3.30
CA THR A 12 35.59 -19.64 4.44
C THR A 12 36.03 -18.28 4.97
N HIS A 13 36.34 -17.31 4.11
CA HIS A 13 36.64 -15.95 4.54
C HIS A 13 35.50 -15.29 5.31
N HIS A 14 34.25 -15.48 4.87
CA HIS A 14 33.07 -15.00 5.59
C HIS A 14 32.90 -15.72 6.93
N LEU A 15 33.00 -17.05 6.98
CA LEU A 15 32.85 -17.84 8.22
C LEU A 15 33.91 -17.48 9.27
N LEU A 16 35.13 -17.16 8.83
CA LEU A 16 36.22 -16.70 9.70
C LEU A 16 36.18 -15.19 10.00
N ARG A 17 35.20 -14.45 9.45
CA ARG A 17 35.09 -12.99 9.56
C ARG A 17 36.33 -12.24 9.07
N THR A 18 37.01 -12.79 8.06
CA THR A 18 38.24 -12.21 7.45
C THR A 18 37.99 -11.55 6.10
N GLY A 19 36.81 -11.74 5.50
CA GLY A 19 36.45 -11.12 4.23
C GLY A 19 35.01 -11.42 3.81
N GLY A 20 34.56 -10.77 2.73
CA GLY A 20 33.16 -10.80 2.31
C GLY A 20 32.34 -9.65 2.92
N ASP A 21 31.01 -9.74 2.81
CA ASP A 21 30.10 -8.76 3.43
C ASP A 21 29.93 -9.08 4.92
N LEU A 22 30.51 -8.26 5.79
CA LEU A 22 30.43 -8.40 7.25
C LEU A 22 29.52 -7.36 7.89
N SER A 23 28.75 -6.59 7.11
CA SER A 23 27.93 -5.46 7.60
C SER A 23 26.84 -5.86 8.62
N HIS A 24 26.54 -7.15 8.72
CA HIS A 24 25.50 -7.71 9.56
C HIS A 24 26.03 -8.57 10.71
N ILE A 25 27.36 -8.63 10.84
CA ILE A 25 28.04 -9.31 11.92
C ILE A 25 28.20 -8.32 13.08
N ASP A 26 27.90 -8.77 14.29
CA ASP A 26 28.26 -8.09 15.53
C ASP A 26 29.62 -8.63 16.03
N PRO A 27 30.72 -7.87 15.86
CA PRO A 27 32.06 -8.35 16.20
C PRO A 27 32.22 -8.64 17.70
N THR A 28 31.38 -8.03 18.55
CA THR A 28 31.42 -8.26 20.00
C THR A 28 30.88 -9.62 20.41
N ARG A 29 30.32 -10.38 19.46
CA ARG A 29 29.75 -11.71 19.65
C ARG A 29 30.44 -12.79 18.84
N THR A 30 31.37 -12.46 17.94
CA THR A 30 32.05 -13.46 17.10
C THR A 30 32.75 -14.55 17.92
N GLN A 31 33.25 -14.24 19.11
CA GLN A 31 33.83 -15.21 20.03
C GLN A 31 32.83 -16.24 20.58
N LEU A 32 31.52 -16.02 20.40
CA LEU A 32 30.47 -16.98 20.75
C LEU A 32 30.28 -18.04 19.65
N ASN A 33 30.79 -17.81 18.45
CA ASN A 33 30.74 -18.80 17.37
C ASN A 33 31.56 -20.04 17.75
N ARG A 34 31.07 -21.21 17.36
CA ARG A 34 31.69 -22.47 17.79
C ARG A 34 31.64 -23.52 16.69
N ALA A 35 32.81 -24.06 16.33
CA ALA A 35 32.90 -25.25 15.50
C ALA A 35 32.39 -26.46 16.29
N VAL A 36 31.32 -27.07 15.80
CA VAL A 36 30.74 -28.31 16.33
C VAL A 36 31.39 -29.54 15.68
N VAL A 37 31.80 -29.41 14.41
CA VAL A 37 32.57 -30.41 13.65
C VAL A 37 33.62 -29.67 12.83
N GLY A 38 34.82 -30.23 12.73
CA GLY A 38 35.93 -29.62 12.01
C GLY A 38 36.59 -28.50 12.80
N THR A 39 37.37 -27.67 12.14
CA THR A 39 38.05 -26.52 12.76
C THR A 39 37.22 -25.23 12.66
N GLY A 40 36.18 -25.22 11.83
CA GLY A 40 35.46 -24.00 11.43
C GLY A 40 36.08 -23.33 10.20
N ASN A 41 37.30 -23.71 9.82
CA ASN A 41 37.89 -23.37 8.52
C ASN A 41 37.48 -24.43 7.49
N PHE A 42 36.40 -24.15 6.75
CA PHE A 42 35.80 -25.13 5.86
C PHE A 42 36.69 -25.50 4.68
N SER A 43 37.48 -24.57 4.15
CA SER A 43 38.51 -24.88 3.15
C SER A 43 39.46 -25.95 3.68
N GLN A 44 40.06 -25.72 4.85
CA GLN A 44 40.97 -26.68 5.47
C GLN A 44 40.30 -28.04 5.72
N ASP A 45 39.09 -28.04 6.28
CA ASP A 45 38.35 -29.26 6.62
C ASP A 45 38.01 -30.10 5.37
N VAL A 46 37.53 -29.45 4.30
CA VAL A 46 37.19 -30.11 3.02
C VAL A 46 38.43 -30.63 2.32
N HIS A 47 39.50 -29.83 2.22
CA HIS A 47 40.74 -30.25 1.57
C HIS A 47 41.42 -31.39 2.33
N ALA A 48 41.44 -31.34 3.67
CA ALA A 48 41.94 -32.44 4.50
C ALA A 48 41.12 -33.72 4.31
N ALA A 49 39.79 -33.61 4.22
CA ALA A 49 38.93 -34.75 3.95
C ALA A 49 39.20 -35.35 2.56
N TYR A 50 39.35 -34.52 1.52
CA TYR A 50 39.70 -35.00 0.19
C TYR A 50 41.04 -35.72 0.15
N ALA A 51 42.08 -35.15 0.76
CA ALA A 51 43.40 -35.77 0.84
C ALA A 51 43.33 -37.14 1.53
N LYS A 52 42.60 -37.23 2.65
CA LYS A 52 42.39 -38.49 3.39
C LYS A 52 41.66 -39.54 2.56
N ILE A 53 40.62 -39.15 1.83
CA ILE A 53 39.86 -40.07 0.95
C ILE A 53 40.73 -40.51 -0.24
N ALA A 54 41.44 -39.58 -0.88
CA ALA A 54 42.33 -39.86 -2.00
C ALA A 54 43.44 -40.84 -1.63
N ALA A 55 44.07 -40.66 -0.46
CA ALA A 55 45.09 -41.56 0.06
C ALA A 55 44.53 -42.97 0.34
N LYS A 56 43.35 -43.05 0.99
CA LYS A 56 42.66 -44.34 1.24
C LYS A 56 42.28 -45.04 -0.06
N ASN A 57 41.80 -44.29 -1.04
CA ASN A 57 41.46 -44.80 -2.36
C ASN A 57 42.68 -45.37 -3.08
N LEU A 58 43.82 -44.67 -3.05
CA LEU A 58 45.07 -45.18 -3.59
C LEU A 58 45.50 -46.46 -2.88
N ALA A 59 45.50 -46.47 -1.54
CA ALA A 59 45.88 -47.64 -0.74
C ALA A 59 45.02 -48.88 -1.05
N ASN A 60 43.73 -48.69 -1.38
CA ASN A 60 42.85 -49.79 -1.81
C ASN A 60 43.03 -50.17 -3.29
N GLU A 61 43.39 -49.21 -4.14
CA GLU A 61 43.55 -49.39 -5.59
C GLU A 61 44.82 -50.18 -5.93
N LEU A 62 45.94 -49.90 -5.27
CA LEU A 62 47.22 -50.57 -5.54
C LEU A 62 47.18 -52.11 -5.42
N PRO A 63 46.68 -52.73 -4.32
CA PRO A 63 46.58 -54.18 -4.23
C PRO A 63 45.57 -54.76 -5.23
N ALA A 64 44.47 -54.05 -5.51
CA ALA A 64 43.47 -54.49 -6.49
C ALA A 64 44.02 -54.47 -7.92
N LEU A 65 44.79 -53.43 -8.29
CA LEU A 65 45.49 -53.36 -9.58
C LEU A 65 46.57 -54.42 -9.69
N ARG A 66 47.35 -54.65 -8.62
CA ARG A 66 48.38 -55.68 -8.62
C ARG A 66 47.78 -57.06 -8.90
N LYS A 67 46.63 -57.38 -8.27
CA LYS A 67 45.90 -58.64 -8.49
C LYS A 67 45.28 -58.73 -9.89
N SER A 68 44.79 -57.62 -10.45
CA SER A 68 44.01 -57.64 -11.70
C SER A 68 44.80 -57.36 -12.98
N ARG A 69 45.93 -56.64 -12.89
CA ARG A 69 46.75 -56.17 -14.03
C ARG A 69 48.26 -56.38 -13.82
N GLY A 70 48.69 -56.92 -12.67
CA GLY A 70 50.09 -57.23 -12.38
C GLY A 70 50.89 -56.10 -11.73
N LYS A 71 52.13 -56.41 -11.33
CA LYS A 71 53.03 -55.55 -10.55
C LYS A 71 53.33 -54.20 -11.25
N LYS A 72 53.71 -54.23 -12.53
CA LYS A 72 54.06 -53.03 -13.31
C LYS A 72 52.93 -51.99 -13.35
N ALA A 73 51.68 -52.44 -13.49
CA ALA A 73 50.52 -51.55 -13.51
C ALA A 73 50.28 -50.87 -12.15
N ALA A 74 50.48 -51.59 -11.05
CA ALA A 74 50.38 -51.05 -9.70
C ALA A 74 51.50 -50.04 -9.41
N GLU A 75 52.74 -50.32 -9.83
CA GLU A 75 53.88 -49.41 -9.67
C GLU A 75 53.67 -48.10 -10.45
N LYS A 76 53.22 -48.19 -11.71
CA LYS A 76 52.85 -47.00 -12.50
C LYS A 76 51.78 -46.17 -11.78
N ARG A 77 50.71 -46.81 -11.28
CA ARG A 77 49.65 -46.11 -10.56
C ARG A 77 50.16 -45.50 -9.24
N ALA A 78 51.08 -46.15 -8.54
CA ALA A 78 51.70 -45.61 -7.34
C ALA A 78 52.48 -44.32 -7.65
N GLY A 79 53.22 -44.30 -8.75
CA GLY A 79 53.94 -43.10 -9.23
C GLY A 79 53.02 -41.92 -9.57
N GLU A 80 51.78 -42.18 -10.01
CA GLU A 80 50.77 -41.13 -10.25
C GLU A 80 50.19 -40.50 -8.96
N GLY A 81 50.39 -41.12 -7.79
CA GLY A 81 49.93 -40.58 -6.50
C GLY A 81 48.41 -40.55 -6.28
N PRO A 82 47.93 -39.97 -5.16
CA PRO A 82 46.50 -39.88 -4.87
C PRO A 82 45.77 -39.02 -5.90
N LYS A 83 44.57 -39.44 -6.32
CA LYS A 83 43.70 -38.66 -7.21
C LYS A 83 42.54 -38.08 -6.42
N VAL A 84 42.07 -36.90 -6.83
CA VAL A 84 40.90 -36.27 -6.21
C VAL A 84 39.71 -37.23 -6.15
N PRO A 85 38.93 -37.24 -5.06
CA PRO A 85 37.90 -38.26 -4.83
C PRO A 85 36.55 -37.91 -5.47
N TYR A 86 36.53 -37.04 -6.50
CA TYR A 86 35.35 -36.70 -7.27
C TYR A 86 35.65 -36.75 -8.76
N HIS A 87 34.62 -36.96 -9.57
CA HIS A 87 34.73 -36.91 -11.02
C HIS A 87 35.02 -35.48 -11.50
N HIS A 88 35.82 -35.30 -12.56
CA HIS A 88 36.15 -33.97 -13.10
C HIS A 88 34.91 -33.19 -13.58
N LEU A 89 33.87 -33.89 -14.04
CA LEU A 89 32.57 -33.30 -14.38
C LEU A 89 31.75 -32.84 -13.15
N ASN A 90 32.15 -33.22 -11.93
CA ASN A 90 31.53 -32.71 -10.71
C ASN A 90 32.14 -31.35 -10.36
N GLN A 91 31.74 -30.31 -11.11
CA GLN A 91 32.22 -28.93 -10.93
C GLN A 91 31.85 -28.32 -9.56
N LYS A 92 30.90 -28.94 -8.84
CA LYS A 92 30.44 -28.50 -7.52
C LYS A 92 30.61 -29.62 -6.49
N PRO A 93 31.85 -30.00 -6.13
CA PRO A 93 32.15 -31.26 -5.46
C PRO A 93 31.80 -31.30 -3.97
N TRP A 94 31.11 -30.31 -3.43
CA TRP A 94 30.65 -30.30 -2.04
C TRP A 94 29.30 -29.58 -1.88
N THR A 95 28.72 -29.66 -0.70
CA THR A 95 27.44 -29.04 -0.37
C THR A 95 27.52 -28.24 0.91
N GLU A 96 27.15 -26.97 0.81
CA GLU A 96 26.85 -26.11 1.94
C GLU A 96 25.41 -26.35 2.39
N ILE A 97 25.18 -26.50 3.69
CA ILE A 97 23.84 -26.56 4.26
C ILE A 97 23.73 -25.50 5.36
N LEU A 98 22.88 -24.51 5.13
CA LEU A 98 22.44 -23.57 6.15
C LEU A 98 21.25 -24.16 6.91
N ILE A 99 21.31 -24.17 8.23
CA ILE A 99 20.28 -24.74 9.10
C ILE A 99 19.94 -23.71 10.18
N THR A 100 18.71 -23.23 10.15
CA THR A 100 18.17 -22.29 11.13
C THR A 100 16.69 -22.57 11.37
N ALA A 101 16.08 -21.82 12.28
CA ALA A 101 14.65 -21.77 12.54
C ALA A 101 14.19 -20.30 12.53
N SER A 102 12.89 -20.05 12.69
CA SER A 102 12.40 -18.68 12.82
C SER A 102 13.01 -17.98 14.05
N PRO A 103 13.13 -16.64 14.03
CA PRO A 103 13.51 -15.88 15.22
C PRO A 103 12.68 -16.25 16.46
N ASP A 104 11.36 -16.40 16.31
CA ASP A 104 10.43 -16.75 17.39
C ASP A 104 10.76 -18.09 18.08
N TYR A 105 11.34 -19.04 17.35
CA TYR A 105 11.81 -20.28 17.97
C TYR A 105 12.95 -19.99 18.95
N PHE A 106 13.89 -19.13 18.60
CA PHE A 106 15.01 -18.77 19.48
C PHE A 106 14.65 -17.67 20.48
N ARG A 107 13.54 -16.95 20.27
CA ARG A 107 13.13 -15.78 21.05
C ARG A 107 11.70 -15.94 21.59
N PRO A 108 11.44 -16.93 22.46
CA PRO A 108 10.09 -17.24 22.93
C PRO A 108 9.45 -16.13 23.77
N ASN A 109 10.23 -15.19 24.32
CA ASN A 109 9.75 -14.13 25.20
C ASN A 109 9.78 -12.75 24.52
N GLY A 110 9.94 -12.71 23.20
CA GLY A 110 10.00 -11.45 22.43
C GLY A 110 11.35 -10.75 22.53
N GLU A 111 12.43 -11.51 22.74
CA GLU A 111 13.79 -10.98 22.75
C GLU A 111 14.14 -10.27 21.41
N GLY A 112 15.07 -9.31 21.47
CA GLY A 112 15.46 -8.51 20.31
C GLY A 112 16.38 -9.23 19.32
N PRO A 113 16.68 -8.62 18.15
CA PRO A 113 17.72 -9.10 17.24
C PRO A 113 19.05 -9.32 17.97
N GLY A 114 19.70 -10.46 17.72
CA GLY A 114 20.95 -10.79 18.40
C GLY A 114 20.81 -11.27 19.84
N GLN A 115 19.59 -11.54 20.29
CA GLN A 115 19.30 -12.20 21.57
C GLN A 115 18.58 -13.52 21.32
N TRP A 116 18.73 -14.47 22.24
CA TRP A 116 18.13 -15.80 22.14
C TRP A 116 18.06 -16.51 23.50
N ASP A 117 17.16 -17.48 23.57
CA ASP A 117 17.13 -18.51 24.60
C ASP A 117 18.30 -19.48 24.39
N ARG A 118 19.22 -19.50 25.36
CA ARG A 118 20.45 -20.31 25.31
C ARG A 118 20.17 -21.81 25.28
N GLU A 119 19.16 -22.29 25.99
CA GLU A 119 18.83 -23.71 26.05
C GLU A 119 18.29 -24.20 24.71
N ARG A 120 17.43 -23.39 24.07
CA ARG A 120 16.91 -23.67 22.73
C ARG A 120 18.01 -23.70 21.67
N VAL A 121 18.97 -22.78 21.73
CA VAL A 121 20.13 -22.77 20.82
C VAL A 121 20.98 -24.03 21.01
N GLU A 122 21.30 -24.40 22.25
CA GLU A 122 22.11 -25.60 22.52
C GLU A 122 21.37 -26.88 22.13
N ALA A 123 20.08 -27.00 22.44
CA ALA A 123 19.24 -28.11 22.01
C ALA A 123 19.18 -28.23 20.48
N PHE A 124 19.05 -27.09 19.79
CA PHE A 124 19.04 -27.01 18.34
C PHE A 124 20.38 -27.44 17.74
N ALA A 125 21.50 -26.88 18.20
CA ALA A 125 22.84 -27.22 17.72
C ALA A 125 23.16 -28.72 17.93
N LYS A 126 22.86 -29.25 19.13
CA LYS A 126 23.03 -30.68 19.45
C LYS A 126 22.18 -31.57 18.54
N ARG A 127 20.93 -31.18 18.29
CA ARG A 127 20.04 -31.94 17.38
C ARG A 127 20.56 -31.89 15.96
N THR A 128 20.96 -30.73 15.48
CA THR A 128 21.53 -30.53 14.14
C THR A 128 22.75 -31.42 13.91
N HIS A 129 23.73 -31.39 14.83
CA HIS A 129 24.90 -32.26 14.74
C HIS A 129 24.49 -33.74 14.70
N LYS A 130 23.65 -34.20 15.63
CA LYS A 130 23.20 -35.60 15.68
C LYS A 130 22.54 -36.04 14.37
N VAL A 131 21.69 -35.19 13.80
CA VAL A 131 20.97 -35.47 12.56
C VAL A 131 21.91 -35.52 11.36
N LEU A 132 22.74 -34.50 11.17
CA LEU A 132 23.68 -34.45 10.05
C LEU A 132 24.74 -35.55 10.15
N LYS A 133 25.24 -35.83 11.35
CA LYS A 133 26.20 -36.92 11.58
C LYS A 133 25.61 -38.27 11.23
N LYS A 134 24.35 -38.52 11.57
CA LYS A 134 23.65 -39.77 11.19
C LYS A 134 23.47 -39.88 9.68
N LYS A 135 23.20 -38.77 8.97
CA LYS A 135 22.96 -38.75 7.52
C LYS A 135 24.23 -38.90 6.70
N PHE A 136 25.26 -38.12 7.05
CA PHE A 136 26.45 -37.97 6.23
C PHE A 136 27.67 -38.69 6.81
N GLY A 137 27.63 -39.10 8.08
CA GLY A 137 28.70 -39.86 8.72
C GLY A 137 30.03 -39.12 8.69
N ARG A 138 31.00 -39.68 7.94
CA ARG A 138 32.32 -39.07 7.70
C ARG A 138 32.31 -37.99 6.61
N GLY A 139 31.21 -37.86 5.87
CA GLY A 139 30.98 -36.81 4.88
C GLY A 139 30.56 -35.47 5.48
N LEU A 140 30.12 -35.42 6.74
CA LEU A 140 30.01 -34.17 7.49
C LEU A 140 31.42 -33.76 7.93
N VAL A 141 32.02 -32.79 7.24
CA VAL A 141 33.42 -32.39 7.45
C VAL A 141 33.55 -31.10 8.24
N GLY A 142 32.55 -30.21 8.15
CA GLY A 142 32.48 -28.98 8.94
C GLY A 142 31.06 -28.71 9.41
N LEU A 143 30.92 -28.16 10.62
CA LEU A 143 29.67 -27.65 11.16
C LEU A 143 29.99 -26.51 12.11
N LEU A 144 29.62 -25.29 11.75
CA LEU A 144 29.85 -24.07 12.52
C LEU A 144 28.53 -23.54 13.07
N LEU A 145 28.47 -23.25 14.37
CA LEU A 145 27.38 -22.51 14.99
C LEU A 145 27.74 -21.01 14.99
N GLU A 146 26.87 -20.21 14.39
CA GLU A 146 27.04 -18.76 14.21
C GLU A 146 26.01 -18.01 15.08
N LEU A 147 26.53 -17.20 16.00
CA LEU A 147 25.81 -16.48 17.06
C LEU A 147 26.18 -14.99 17.11
N ASP A 148 26.80 -14.47 16.05
CA ASP A 148 27.16 -13.06 15.88
C ASP A 148 26.31 -12.35 14.82
N GLU A 149 25.27 -13.01 14.31
CA GLU A 149 24.28 -12.44 13.40
C GLU A 149 22.94 -12.19 14.10
N GLU A 150 21.90 -11.78 13.36
CA GLU A 150 20.58 -11.54 13.94
C GLU A 150 19.97 -12.80 14.56
N THR A 151 20.00 -13.93 13.85
CA THR A 151 19.33 -15.18 14.26
C THR A 151 20.33 -16.33 14.31
N PRO A 152 20.38 -17.11 15.40
CA PRO A 152 21.23 -18.29 15.50
C PRO A 152 21.05 -19.24 14.32
N HIS A 153 22.15 -19.68 13.73
CA HIS A 153 22.13 -20.66 12.66
C HIS A 153 23.40 -21.50 12.64
N LEU A 154 23.33 -22.64 11.94
CA LEU A 154 24.49 -23.48 11.69
C LEU A 154 24.74 -23.59 10.20
N THR A 155 26.00 -23.42 9.83
CA THR A 155 26.47 -23.67 8.46
C THR A 155 27.26 -24.97 8.46
N ALA A 156 26.99 -25.85 7.49
CA ALA A 156 27.63 -27.17 7.40
C ALA A 156 28.30 -27.37 6.04
N ALA A 157 29.50 -27.95 6.06
CA ALA A 157 30.19 -28.45 4.88
C ALA A 157 30.02 -29.98 4.78
N VAL A 158 29.41 -30.43 3.68
CA VAL A 158 29.08 -31.84 3.45
C VAL A 158 29.68 -32.33 2.14
N LEU A 159 30.34 -33.48 2.22
CA LEU A 159 30.76 -34.31 1.10
C LEU A 159 29.78 -35.48 0.93
N PRO A 160 29.02 -35.56 -0.18
CA PRO A 160 28.13 -36.69 -0.46
C PRO A 160 28.92 -37.94 -0.84
N LEU A 161 29.44 -38.66 0.15
CA LEU A 161 30.29 -39.81 -0.06
C LEU A 161 29.49 -41.08 -0.40
N VAL A 162 29.90 -41.75 -1.47
CA VAL A 162 29.36 -43.05 -1.90
C VAL A 162 30.50 -44.06 -2.02
N ALA A 163 30.23 -45.31 -1.64
CA ALA A 163 31.20 -46.38 -1.79
C ALA A 163 30.98 -47.10 -3.13
N LYS A 164 32.06 -47.30 -3.89
CA LYS A 164 32.06 -48.10 -5.12
C LYS A 164 33.08 -49.22 -4.99
N ARG A 165 32.80 -50.39 -5.58
CA ARG A 165 33.74 -51.51 -5.61
C ARG A 165 33.98 -51.94 -7.05
N SER A 166 35.24 -52.18 -7.41
CA SER A 166 35.60 -52.75 -8.71
C SER A 166 36.77 -53.72 -8.59
N LYS A 167 36.91 -54.61 -9.57
CA LYS A 167 38.05 -55.54 -9.64
C LYS A 167 39.39 -54.81 -9.75
N ARG A 168 39.43 -53.70 -10.50
CA ARG A 168 40.66 -52.95 -10.78
C ARG A 168 41.03 -51.99 -9.66
N ARG A 169 40.06 -51.33 -9.03
CA ARG A 169 40.32 -50.26 -8.04
C ARG A 169 39.99 -50.66 -6.60
N GLY A 170 39.51 -51.87 -6.35
CA GLY A 170 39.08 -52.28 -5.02
C GLY A 170 37.89 -51.46 -4.53
N ARG A 171 37.80 -51.23 -3.22
CA ARG A 171 36.79 -50.34 -2.60
C ARG A 171 37.27 -48.89 -2.69
N GLN A 172 36.44 -48.04 -3.27
CA GLN A 172 36.67 -46.61 -3.44
C GLN A 172 35.56 -45.84 -2.73
N GLU A 173 35.90 -44.69 -2.16
CA GLU A 173 34.95 -43.66 -1.72
C GLU A 173 34.99 -42.51 -2.72
N GLU A 174 33.84 -42.14 -3.26
CA GLU A 174 33.71 -41.07 -4.24
C GLU A 174 32.71 -40.02 -3.73
N VAL A 175 32.97 -38.75 -4.00
CA VAL A 175 32.06 -37.65 -3.71
C VAL A 175 31.13 -37.49 -4.91
N ASN A 176 29.87 -37.87 -4.74
CA ASN A 176 28.91 -37.96 -5.83
C ASN A 176 27.47 -37.66 -5.35
N HIS A 177 26.99 -36.45 -5.64
CA HIS A 177 25.62 -36.04 -5.31
C HIS A 177 24.55 -36.89 -5.99
N ARG A 178 24.81 -37.41 -7.21
CA ARG A 178 23.86 -38.20 -8.01
C ARG A 178 23.75 -39.65 -7.58
N ALA A 179 24.54 -40.08 -6.58
CA ALA A 179 24.47 -41.45 -6.06
C ALA A 179 24.26 -41.48 -4.54
N HIS A 180 24.25 -40.32 -3.88
CA HIS A 180 24.12 -40.24 -2.44
C HIS A 180 22.63 -40.25 -2.03
N PRO A 181 22.18 -41.14 -1.13
CA PRO A 181 20.75 -41.38 -0.86
C PRO A 181 19.98 -40.17 -0.31
N GLU A 182 20.68 -39.19 0.28
CA GLU A 182 20.06 -37.95 0.76
C GLU A 182 19.90 -36.87 -0.34
N PHE A 183 20.67 -36.96 -1.42
CA PHE A 183 20.66 -35.97 -2.50
C PHE A 183 20.13 -36.53 -3.82
N PHE A 184 19.95 -37.84 -3.88
CA PHE A 184 19.50 -38.60 -5.03
C PHE A 184 18.42 -39.59 -4.59
N ILE A 185 17.35 -39.67 -5.38
CA ILE A 185 16.32 -40.69 -5.24
C ILE A 185 16.68 -41.84 -6.20
N PRO A 186 16.72 -43.10 -5.73
CA PRO A 186 16.93 -44.26 -6.60
C PRO A 186 15.92 -44.35 -7.75
N ASP A 187 16.29 -45.13 -8.77
CA ASP A 187 15.74 -45.20 -10.14
C ASP A 187 14.28 -44.82 -10.35
N VAL A 188 14.09 -44.13 -11.48
CA VAL A 188 12.82 -43.96 -12.19
C VAL A 188 12.19 -45.35 -12.37
N PRO A 189 10.94 -45.57 -11.92
CA PRO A 189 10.22 -46.82 -12.16
C PRO A 189 10.29 -47.25 -13.63
N ASP A 190 10.43 -48.54 -13.91
CA ASP A 190 10.52 -49.04 -15.30
C ASP A 190 9.26 -48.71 -16.13
N GLU A 191 8.12 -48.53 -15.45
CA GLU A 191 6.84 -48.02 -16.00
C GLU A 191 6.92 -46.57 -16.51
N ASP A 192 7.86 -45.78 -16.02
CA ASP A 192 8.13 -44.40 -16.48
C ASP A 192 9.20 -44.36 -17.58
N LEU A 193 9.80 -45.51 -17.93
CA LEU A 193 10.82 -45.67 -18.97
C LEU A 193 10.25 -46.36 -20.21
N LEU A 194 9.03 -45.96 -20.61
CA LEU A 194 8.34 -46.47 -21.79
C LEU A 194 8.38 -45.46 -22.94
N ASP A 195 8.35 -45.96 -24.18
CA ASP A 195 8.17 -45.14 -25.38
C ASP A 195 6.68 -44.79 -25.59
N ALA A 196 6.37 -44.06 -26.67
CA ALA A 196 5.01 -43.64 -27.00
C ALA A 196 4.04 -44.82 -27.27
N SER A 197 4.57 -46.03 -27.48
CA SER A 197 3.79 -47.25 -27.67
C SER A 197 3.61 -48.07 -26.39
N GLY A 198 4.18 -47.61 -25.26
CA GLY A 198 4.18 -48.34 -23.99
C GLY A 198 5.24 -49.44 -23.91
N ALA A 199 6.18 -49.51 -24.86
CA ALA A 199 7.26 -50.49 -24.83
C ALA A 199 8.47 -49.96 -24.03
N PRO A 200 9.24 -50.82 -23.34
CA PRO A 200 10.40 -50.37 -22.59
C PRO A 200 11.46 -49.72 -23.48
N LEU A 201 11.84 -48.48 -23.15
CA LEU A 201 12.96 -47.79 -23.78
C LEU A 201 14.25 -48.61 -23.61
N GLN A 202 15.11 -48.58 -24.62
CA GLN A 202 16.40 -49.28 -24.62
C GLN A 202 17.57 -48.33 -24.92
N GLY A 203 18.80 -48.80 -24.67
CA GLY A 203 20.02 -48.14 -25.13
C GLY A 203 20.19 -46.69 -24.65
N GLN A 204 20.47 -45.78 -25.61
CA GLN A 204 20.65 -44.35 -25.34
C GLN A 204 19.35 -43.68 -24.90
N ASP A 205 18.20 -44.04 -25.47
CA ASP A 205 16.92 -43.37 -25.17
C ASP A 205 16.46 -43.67 -23.75
N ARG A 206 16.61 -44.92 -23.28
CA ARG A 206 16.39 -45.26 -21.86
C ARG A 206 17.30 -44.44 -20.96
N ARG A 207 18.56 -44.27 -21.36
CA ARG A 207 19.55 -43.53 -20.57
C ARG A 207 19.24 -42.04 -20.52
N THR A 208 18.83 -41.44 -21.65
CA THR A 208 18.44 -40.03 -21.75
C THR A 208 17.17 -39.78 -20.96
N LYS A 209 16.11 -40.58 -21.17
CA LYS A 209 14.85 -40.45 -20.42
C LYS A 209 15.03 -40.64 -18.92
N ARG A 210 15.85 -41.62 -18.52
CA ARG A 210 16.21 -41.80 -17.12
C ARG A 210 16.99 -40.61 -16.56
N LEU A 211 17.88 -40.00 -17.34
CA LEU A 211 18.60 -38.80 -16.93
C LEU A 211 17.67 -37.59 -16.81
N GLU A 212 16.75 -37.37 -17.75
CA GLU A 212 15.70 -36.34 -17.67
C GLU A 212 14.84 -36.50 -16.42
N LEU A 213 14.39 -37.72 -16.12
CA LEU A 213 13.55 -38.01 -14.96
C LEU A 213 14.35 -38.02 -13.63
N GLN A 214 15.67 -38.31 -13.68
CA GLN A 214 16.61 -38.17 -12.57
C GLN A 214 17.06 -36.72 -12.34
N GLU A 215 16.84 -35.81 -13.29
CA GLU A 215 17.18 -34.38 -13.17
C GLU A 215 16.27 -33.62 -12.18
N ASP A 216 15.28 -34.28 -11.57
CA ASP A 216 14.48 -33.79 -10.45
C ASP A 216 15.31 -33.66 -9.15
N LEU A 217 16.33 -32.81 -9.17
CA LEU A 217 17.04 -32.27 -8.00
C LEU A 217 16.07 -31.80 -6.90
N ILE A 218 14.89 -31.35 -7.32
CA ILE A 218 13.76 -30.91 -6.48
C ILE A 218 13.31 -32.03 -5.54
N LYS A 219 13.10 -33.25 -6.02
CA LYS A 219 12.60 -34.36 -5.18
C LYS A 219 13.65 -34.76 -4.12
N GLY A 220 14.94 -34.70 -4.47
CA GLY A 220 16.03 -34.90 -3.50
C GLY A 220 16.01 -33.86 -2.37
N TYR A 221 15.77 -32.58 -2.71
CA TYR A 221 15.62 -31.52 -1.72
C TYR A 221 14.35 -31.67 -0.87
N GLU A 222 13.21 -32.02 -1.46
CA GLU A 222 11.96 -32.29 -0.72
C GLU A 222 12.15 -33.42 0.30
N ASN A 223 12.79 -34.53 -0.12
CA ASN A 223 13.13 -35.65 0.75
C ASN A 223 14.04 -35.23 1.90
N PHE A 224 15.06 -34.40 1.62
CA PHE A 224 15.92 -33.86 2.65
C PHE A 224 15.12 -32.99 3.64
N GLN A 225 14.28 -32.08 3.16
CA GLN A 225 13.44 -31.22 4.00
C GLN A 225 12.46 -32.02 4.87
N ASP A 226 11.75 -32.99 4.31
CA ASP A 226 10.85 -33.89 5.03
C ASP A 226 11.59 -34.71 6.08
N SER A 227 12.75 -35.22 5.69
CA SER A 227 13.60 -36.00 6.57
C SER A 227 14.16 -35.17 7.73
N MET A 228 14.45 -33.89 7.52
CA MET A 228 14.85 -32.95 8.55
C MET A 228 13.66 -32.66 9.47
N ALA A 229 12.50 -32.27 8.93
CA ALA A 229 11.31 -31.96 9.74
C ALA A 229 10.92 -33.10 10.69
N ARG A 230 10.86 -34.35 10.21
CA ARG A 230 10.61 -35.53 11.08
C ARG A 230 11.60 -35.64 12.23
N ARG A 231 12.86 -35.28 12.01
CA ARG A 231 13.91 -35.34 13.02
C ARG A 231 13.89 -34.11 13.92
N PHE A 232 13.38 -32.97 13.49
CA PHE A 232 13.31 -31.75 14.32
C PHE A 232 11.99 -31.59 15.06
N LYS A 233 10.99 -32.46 14.80
CA LYS A 233 9.70 -32.50 15.51
C LYS A 233 9.83 -32.48 17.05
N GLY A 234 10.85 -33.12 17.61
CA GLY A 234 11.10 -33.13 19.06
C GLY A 234 11.51 -31.77 19.65
N LEU A 235 11.84 -30.78 18.81
CA LEU A 235 12.06 -29.39 19.18
C LEU A 235 10.84 -28.50 18.89
N GLY A 236 9.68 -29.08 18.55
CA GLY A 236 8.50 -28.31 18.17
C GLY A 236 8.56 -27.68 16.78
N LEU A 237 9.62 -27.95 16.00
CA LEU A 237 9.77 -27.42 14.65
C LEU A 237 9.01 -28.30 13.64
N VAL A 238 8.32 -27.63 12.71
CA VAL A 238 7.49 -28.26 11.70
C VAL A 238 8.10 -28.15 10.30
N ARG A 239 7.62 -29.01 9.41
CA ARG A 239 7.96 -28.95 7.98
C ARG A 239 7.36 -27.67 7.39
N GLY A 240 8.17 -26.86 6.71
CA GLY A 240 7.67 -25.74 5.92
C GLY A 240 6.75 -26.23 4.79
N GLU A 241 6.07 -25.31 4.11
CA GLU A 241 5.10 -25.64 3.08
C GLU A 241 5.67 -26.53 1.95
N ARG A 242 4.84 -27.44 1.45
CA ARG A 242 5.18 -28.38 0.38
C ARG A 242 4.75 -27.83 -0.98
N HIS A 243 5.29 -26.68 -1.34
CA HIS A 243 4.88 -25.98 -2.56
C HIS A 243 5.04 -26.83 -3.82
N ALA A 244 6.16 -27.54 -3.99
CA ALA A 244 6.37 -28.35 -5.19
C ALA A 244 5.45 -29.59 -5.28
N GLU A 245 4.98 -30.14 -4.17
CA GLU A 245 3.90 -31.15 -4.14
C GLU A 245 2.56 -30.51 -4.52
N ARG A 246 2.20 -29.38 -3.89
CA ARG A 246 0.98 -28.63 -4.20
C ARG A 246 0.91 -28.24 -5.68
N HIS A 247 1.99 -27.73 -6.26
CA HIS A 247 2.04 -27.38 -7.69
C HIS A 247 1.89 -28.58 -8.63
N ARG A 248 2.34 -29.76 -8.22
CA ARG A 248 2.10 -30.99 -9.00
C ARG A 248 0.62 -31.32 -8.99
N LEU A 249 -0.04 -31.19 -7.84
CA LEU A 249 -1.48 -31.39 -7.70
C LEU A 249 -2.28 -30.32 -8.46
N ASP A 250 -1.97 -29.04 -8.29
CA ASP A 250 -2.65 -27.92 -8.98
C ASP A 250 -2.57 -28.10 -10.50
N ARG A 251 -1.40 -28.45 -11.04
CA ARG A 251 -1.23 -28.75 -12.47
C ARG A 251 -2.02 -29.98 -12.91
N PHE A 252 -2.04 -31.03 -12.09
CA PHE A 252 -2.83 -32.24 -12.37
C PHE A 252 -4.34 -31.94 -12.40
N LEU A 253 -4.80 -31.01 -11.55
CA LEU A 253 -6.19 -30.55 -11.48
C LEU A 253 -6.53 -29.45 -12.50
N GLY A 254 -5.59 -29.09 -13.39
CA GLY A 254 -5.78 -28.02 -14.39
C GLY A 254 -5.85 -26.60 -13.81
N GLN A 255 -5.51 -26.42 -12.53
CA GLN A 255 -5.50 -25.12 -11.87
C GLN A 255 -4.16 -24.40 -12.11
N ARG A 256 -4.20 -23.07 -12.16
CA ARG A 256 -2.98 -22.25 -12.22
C ARG A 256 -2.34 -22.24 -10.83
N PRO A 257 -1.13 -22.78 -10.65
CA PRO A 257 -0.52 -22.82 -9.33
C PRO A 257 -0.10 -21.42 -8.85
N GLU A 258 -0.28 -21.16 -7.56
CA GLU A 258 0.19 -19.94 -6.90
C GLU A 258 1.71 -19.80 -7.02
N PRO A 259 2.27 -18.61 -7.29
CA PRO A 259 3.72 -18.43 -7.35
C PRO A 259 4.44 -18.87 -6.06
N THR A 260 5.42 -19.77 -6.20
CA THR A 260 6.25 -20.23 -5.08
C THR A 260 7.13 -19.13 -4.52
N PRO A 261 7.38 -19.10 -3.19
CA PRO A 261 8.48 -18.33 -2.63
C PRO A 261 9.79 -18.69 -3.33
N VAL A 262 10.47 -17.69 -3.87
CA VAL A 262 11.78 -17.85 -4.51
C VAL A 262 12.84 -17.52 -3.47
N HIS A 263 13.89 -18.34 -3.38
CA HIS A 263 15.04 -18.03 -2.56
C HIS A 263 15.66 -16.69 -2.98
N ARG A 264 15.84 -15.79 -2.03
CA ARG A 264 16.54 -14.51 -2.19
C ARG A 264 17.90 -14.58 -1.53
N GLY A 265 18.87 -13.89 -2.12
CA GLY A 265 20.15 -13.66 -1.43
C GLY A 265 19.92 -12.79 -0.19
N THR A 266 20.67 -13.02 0.89
CA THR A 266 20.49 -12.29 2.16
C THR A 266 20.53 -10.77 1.98
N LYS A 267 21.43 -10.26 1.13
CA LYS A 267 21.52 -8.83 0.80
C LYS A 267 20.26 -8.29 0.11
N GLU A 268 19.77 -9.01 -0.89
CA GLU A 268 18.56 -8.66 -1.62
C GLU A 268 17.36 -8.64 -0.66
N TRP A 269 17.22 -9.68 0.17
CA TRP A 269 16.16 -9.77 1.16
C TRP A 269 16.21 -8.62 2.17
N ARG A 270 17.39 -8.27 2.71
CA ARG A 270 17.54 -7.13 3.63
C ARG A 270 17.19 -5.80 2.97
N GLN A 271 17.54 -5.60 1.70
CA GLN A 271 17.18 -4.40 0.96
C GLN A 271 15.67 -4.29 0.78
N GLU A 272 14.99 -5.40 0.46
CA GLU A 272 13.53 -5.46 0.37
C GLU A 272 12.87 -5.18 1.72
N GLN A 273 13.35 -5.81 2.80
CA GLN A 273 12.81 -5.56 4.15
C GLN A 273 13.05 -4.14 4.63
N GLY A 274 14.21 -3.56 4.34
CA GLY A 274 14.53 -2.17 4.65
C GLY A 274 13.59 -1.20 3.91
N ALA A 275 13.41 -1.41 2.60
CA ALA A 275 12.49 -0.62 1.79
C ALA A 275 11.04 -0.73 2.30
N GLU A 276 10.60 -1.93 2.68
CA GLU A 276 9.27 -2.13 3.25
C GLU A 276 9.10 -1.42 4.59
N LEU A 277 10.09 -1.51 5.48
CA LEU A 277 10.06 -0.80 6.76
C LEU A 277 10.03 0.72 6.55
N ASP A 278 10.77 1.24 5.58
CA ASP A 278 10.76 2.66 5.24
C ASP A 278 9.41 3.09 4.65
N ARG A 279 8.77 2.26 3.82
CA ARG A 279 7.39 2.49 3.36
C ARG A 279 6.41 2.55 4.53
N GLN A 280 6.51 1.62 5.48
CA GLN A 280 5.66 1.59 6.67
C GLN A 280 5.87 2.82 7.57
N LYS A 281 7.13 3.24 7.76
CA LYS A 281 7.45 4.48 8.48
C LYS A 281 6.89 5.70 7.78
N ALA A 282 7.05 5.80 6.46
CA ALA A 282 6.51 6.91 5.68
C ALA A 282 4.98 6.97 5.74
N ALA A 283 4.29 5.83 5.61
CA ALA A 283 2.84 5.74 5.75
C ALA A 283 2.39 6.15 7.17
N THR A 284 3.10 5.69 8.20
CA THR A 284 2.81 6.06 9.59
C THR A 284 3.00 7.56 9.82
N GLN A 285 4.07 8.15 9.26
CA GLN A 285 4.32 9.59 9.34
C GLN A 285 3.22 10.38 8.60
N GLN A 286 2.82 9.93 7.41
CA GLN A 286 1.71 10.53 6.65
C GLN A 286 0.41 10.53 7.45
N LEU A 287 0.02 9.38 8.00
CA LEU A 287 -1.16 9.26 8.88
C LEU A 287 -1.06 10.18 10.11
N GLN A 288 0.13 10.31 10.72
CA GLN A 288 0.33 11.23 11.84
C GLN A 288 0.19 12.69 11.41
N THR A 289 0.70 13.08 10.24
CA THR A 289 0.51 14.43 9.68
C THR A 289 -0.94 14.73 9.35
N GLU A 290 -1.66 13.79 8.72
CA GLU A 290 -3.10 13.91 8.44
C GLU A 290 -3.90 14.06 9.72
N LEU A 291 -3.61 13.25 10.74
CA LEU A 291 -4.26 13.34 12.05
C LEU A 291 -4.00 14.69 12.72
N ARG A 292 -2.77 15.23 12.62
CA ARG A 292 -2.44 16.58 13.12
C ARG A 292 -3.20 17.67 12.36
N ALA A 293 -3.29 17.56 11.03
CA ALA A 293 -4.04 18.50 10.20
C ALA A 293 -5.54 18.47 10.51
N ALA A 294 -6.14 17.28 10.65
CA ALA A 294 -7.54 17.11 11.02
C ALA A 294 -7.85 17.71 12.40
N LYS A 295 -6.97 17.48 13.40
CA LYS A 295 -7.10 18.11 14.73
C LYS A 295 -6.99 19.64 14.66
N ALA A 296 -6.10 20.17 13.83
CA ALA A 296 -5.97 21.62 13.64
C ALA A 296 -7.19 22.22 12.93
N ALA A 297 -7.75 21.54 11.93
CA ALA A 297 -8.97 21.95 11.24
C ALA A 297 -10.17 21.97 12.20
N THR A 298 -10.30 20.94 13.05
CA THR A 298 -11.35 20.88 14.08
C THR A 298 -11.26 22.07 15.04
N ARG A 299 -10.05 22.37 15.56
CA ARG A 299 -9.84 23.54 16.43
C ARG A 299 -10.18 24.87 15.74
N ARG A 300 -9.84 25.01 14.45
CA ARG A 300 -10.19 26.22 13.67
C ARG A 300 -11.71 26.36 13.51
N ALA A 301 -12.42 25.26 13.25
CA ALA A 301 -13.87 25.25 13.15
C ALA A 301 -14.53 25.65 14.49
N GLU A 302 -14.07 25.07 15.61
CA GLU A 302 -14.53 25.44 16.95
C GLU A 302 -14.28 26.92 17.26
N GLN A 303 -13.09 27.44 16.93
CA GLN A 303 -12.78 28.86 17.08
C GLN A 303 -13.69 29.75 16.23
N SER A 304 -13.94 29.37 14.96
CA SER A 304 -14.85 30.10 14.07
C SER A 304 -16.28 30.15 14.64
N GLN A 305 -16.80 29.01 15.10
CA GLN A 305 -18.11 28.94 15.74
C GLN A 305 -18.19 29.82 16.99
N ALA A 306 -17.16 29.81 17.84
CA ALA A 306 -17.10 30.66 19.02
C ALA A 306 -17.06 32.17 18.65
N THR A 307 -16.37 32.54 17.57
CA THR A 307 -16.37 33.93 17.09
C THR A 307 -17.72 34.35 16.50
N ALA A 308 -18.38 33.47 15.74
CA ALA A 308 -19.71 33.71 15.20
C ALA A 308 -20.75 33.90 16.31
N ALA A 309 -20.75 33.02 17.33
CA ALA A 309 -21.64 33.14 18.48
C ALA A 309 -21.44 34.46 19.26
N LYS A 310 -20.18 34.92 19.40
CA LYS A 310 -19.89 36.23 20.01
C LYS A 310 -20.40 37.39 19.16
N ALA A 311 -20.29 37.31 17.82
CA ALA A 311 -20.78 38.34 16.92
C ALA A 311 -22.31 38.43 16.94
N GLU A 312 -23.00 37.29 16.94
CA GLU A 312 -24.45 37.19 17.06
C GLU A 312 -24.95 37.79 18.38
N ALA A 313 -24.33 37.43 19.51
CA ALA A 313 -24.67 38.00 20.81
C ALA A 313 -24.53 39.54 20.84
N LYS A 314 -23.48 40.08 20.22
CA LYS A 314 -23.30 41.53 20.07
C LYS A 314 -24.37 42.16 19.17
N ALA A 315 -24.71 41.52 18.05
CA ALA A 315 -25.75 42.00 17.15
C ALA A 315 -27.11 42.10 17.86
N VAL A 316 -27.47 41.08 18.65
CA VAL A 316 -28.70 41.09 19.48
C VAL A 316 -28.68 42.23 20.49
N GLN A 317 -27.56 42.48 21.17
CA GLN A 317 -27.43 43.61 22.09
C GLN A 317 -27.56 44.97 21.37
N HIS A 318 -26.92 45.14 20.22
CA HIS A 318 -27.02 46.35 19.42
C HIS A 318 -28.44 46.59 18.92
N ALA A 319 -29.14 45.56 18.46
CA ALA A 319 -30.53 45.66 18.02
C ALA A 319 -31.46 46.07 19.17
N LYS A 320 -31.29 45.49 20.38
CA LYS A 320 -32.03 45.91 21.59
C LYS A 320 -31.77 47.38 21.92
N ALA A 321 -30.49 47.80 21.93
CA ALA A 321 -30.13 49.19 22.22
C ALA A 321 -30.67 50.16 21.14
N ALA A 322 -30.64 49.78 19.87
CA ALA A 322 -31.19 50.57 18.78
C ALA A 322 -32.71 50.74 18.93
N LYS A 323 -33.44 49.67 19.25
CA LYS A 323 -34.89 49.72 19.51
C LYS A 323 -35.22 50.65 20.68
N THR A 324 -34.47 50.60 21.78
CA THR A 324 -34.66 51.51 22.92
C THR A 324 -34.42 52.97 22.50
N ARG A 325 -33.35 53.24 21.75
CA ARG A 325 -33.05 54.60 21.25
C ARG A 325 -34.11 55.13 20.30
N LEU A 326 -34.67 54.27 19.44
CA LEU A 326 -35.73 54.65 18.51
C LEU A 326 -37.04 54.96 19.26
N ALA A 327 -37.37 54.16 20.27
CA ALA A 327 -38.50 54.43 21.16
C ALA A 327 -38.33 55.75 21.94
N GLU A 328 -37.12 56.03 22.44
CA GLU A 328 -36.78 57.29 23.10
C GLU A 328 -36.86 58.48 22.13
N ALA A 329 -36.35 58.35 20.90
CA ALA A 329 -36.42 59.40 19.89
C ALA A 329 -37.87 59.71 19.46
N ALA A 330 -38.70 58.68 19.26
CA ALA A 330 -40.12 58.85 18.99
C ALA A 330 -40.85 59.53 20.16
N ALA A 331 -40.56 59.13 21.39
CA ALA A 331 -41.12 59.75 22.60
C ALA A 331 -40.68 61.22 22.76
N LEU A 332 -39.41 61.54 22.46
CA LEU A 332 -38.92 62.93 22.41
C LEU A 332 -39.68 63.75 21.36
N LYS A 333 -39.87 63.21 20.15
CA LYS A 333 -40.61 63.88 19.08
C LYS A 333 -42.03 64.22 19.53
N THR A 334 -42.78 63.21 19.98
CA THR A 334 -44.16 63.39 20.47
C THR A 334 -44.22 64.38 21.63
N GLY A 335 -43.26 64.32 22.57
CA GLY A 335 -43.22 65.23 23.70
C GLY A 335 -42.88 66.66 23.32
N PHE A 336 -41.95 66.88 22.39
CA PHE A 336 -41.58 68.22 21.93
C PHE A 336 -42.72 68.88 21.15
N GLU A 337 -43.37 68.14 20.25
CA GLU A 337 -44.55 68.61 19.51
C GLU A 337 -45.67 69.01 20.47
N ALA A 338 -45.97 68.16 21.46
CA ALA A 338 -47.00 68.45 22.46
C ALA A 338 -46.67 69.64 23.36
N VAL A 339 -45.40 69.84 23.72
CA VAL A 339 -44.96 71.04 24.46
C VAL A 339 -45.12 72.30 23.63
N MET A 340 -44.77 72.25 22.34
CA MET A 340 -44.89 73.39 21.43
C MET A 340 -46.35 73.72 21.08
N ALA A 341 -47.22 72.72 21.03
CA ALA A 341 -48.67 72.86 20.86
C ALA A 341 -49.40 73.27 22.16
N GLU A 342 -48.68 73.49 23.26
CA GLU A 342 -49.22 73.79 24.59
C GLU A 342 -50.16 72.69 25.15
N GLU A 343 -50.06 71.48 24.60
CA GLU A 343 -50.76 70.28 25.07
C GLU A 343 -50.07 69.67 26.30
N LEU A 344 -48.74 69.79 26.40
CA LEU A 344 -47.95 69.49 27.59
C LEU A 344 -47.34 70.77 28.15
N LEU A 345 -47.54 71.00 29.45
CA LEU A 345 -47.05 72.16 30.16
C LEU A 345 -46.02 71.74 31.20
N TYR A 346 -44.98 72.56 31.35
CA TYR A 346 -44.03 72.40 32.44
C TYR A 346 -44.73 72.52 33.80
N ALA A 347 -44.39 71.61 34.70
CA ALA A 347 -44.86 71.58 36.08
C ALA A 347 -43.62 71.61 36.98
N PRO A 348 -43.30 72.75 37.62
CA PRO A 348 -42.16 72.83 38.53
C PRO A 348 -42.40 71.92 39.75
N GLY A 349 -41.41 71.11 40.06
CA GLY A 349 -41.37 70.29 41.27
C GLY A 349 -40.97 71.09 42.49
N GLN A 350 -41.07 70.50 43.68
CA GLN A 350 -40.54 71.10 44.91
C GLN A 350 -39.00 71.13 44.95
N THR A 351 -38.35 70.34 44.08
CA THR A 351 -36.90 70.29 43.82
C THR A 351 -36.68 70.08 42.31
N GLU A 352 -35.49 70.39 41.76
CA GLU A 352 -35.21 70.23 40.31
C GLU A 352 -35.39 68.78 39.81
N ASP A 353 -35.14 67.78 40.67
CA ASP A 353 -35.35 66.36 40.35
C ASP A 353 -36.84 65.93 40.36
N MET A 354 -37.74 66.82 40.79
CA MET A 354 -39.19 66.61 40.85
C MET A 354 -39.93 67.42 39.77
N ASP A 355 -39.19 68.13 38.91
CA ASP A 355 -39.74 68.80 37.75
C ASP A 355 -40.42 67.77 36.83
N GLY A 356 -41.56 68.15 36.26
CA GLY A 356 -42.32 67.26 35.40
C GLY A 356 -43.05 68.00 34.29
N VAL A 357 -43.79 67.22 33.51
CA VAL A 357 -44.76 67.75 32.55
C VAL A 357 -46.15 67.25 32.90
N LYS A 358 -47.14 68.12 32.72
CA LYS A 358 -48.55 67.80 32.91
C LYS A 358 -49.34 68.13 31.63
N ALA A 359 -50.38 67.35 31.36
CA ALA A 359 -51.30 67.67 30.29
C ALA A 359 -52.02 69.00 30.57
N ALA A 360 -52.21 69.81 29.53
CA ALA A 360 -52.99 71.03 29.63
C ALA A 360 -54.45 70.73 30.00
N LYS A 361 -55.06 71.59 30.82
CA LYS A 361 -56.45 71.41 31.29
C LYS A 361 -57.50 71.36 30.18
N VAL A 362 -57.15 71.80 28.98
CA VAL A 362 -58.01 71.84 27.79
C VAL A 362 -58.10 70.46 27.12
N LEU A 363 -57.17 69.55 27.41
CA LEU A 363 -57.21 68.18 26.90
C LEU A 363 -58.16 67.31 27.71
N SER A 364 -58.83 66.36 27.04
CA SER A 364 -59.60 65.32 27.73
C SER A 364 -58.66 64.46 28.60
N HIS A 365 -59.18 63.95 29.73
CA HIS A 365 -58.42 63.11 30.65
C HIS A 365 -57.75 61.92 29.94
N GLU A 366 -58.46 61.29 29.01
CA GLU A 366 -57.95 60.18 28.22
C GLU A 366 -56.81 60.60 27.26
N LYS A 367 -56.94 61.74 26.59
CA LYS A 367 -55.93 62.25 25.65
C LYS A 367 -54.66 62.68 26.41
N GLY A 368 -54.80 63.35 27.55
CA GLY A 368 -53.69 63.73 28.41
C GLY A 368 -52.91 62.53 28.98
N HIS A 369 -53.62 61.50 29.44
CA HIS A 369 -53.00 60.26 29.94
C HIS A 369 -52.25 59.51 28.83
N LYS A 370 -52.83 59.41 27.63
CA LYS A 370 -52.18 58.79 26.45
C LYS A 370 -50.89 59.53 26.07
N LEU A 371 -50.90 60.86 26.09
CA LEU A 371 -49.72 61.69 25.83
C LEU A 371 -48.61 61.49 26.86
N LEU A 372 -48.93 61.55 28.15
CA LEU A 372 -47.95 61.33 29.22
C LEU A 372 -47.36 59.91 29.19
N HIS A 373 -48.18 58.90 28.85
CA HIS A 373 -47.70 57.54 28.65
C HIS A 373 -46.79 57.41 27.41
N ALA A 374 -47.14 58.07 26.30
CA ALA A 374 -46.36 58.03 25.06
C ALA A 374 -44.96 58.64 25.19
N ILE A 375 -44.79 59.66 26.03
CA ILE A 375 -43.49 60.29 26.28
C ILE A 375 -42.65 59.56 27.34
N GLY A 376 -43.19 58.53 28.00
CA GLY A 376 -42.55 57.82 29.11
C GLY A 376 -41.07 57.46 28.89
N PRO A 377 -40.69 56.88 27.73
CA PRO A 377 -39.30 56.55 27.40
C PRO A 377 -38.33 57.75 27.38
N ALA A 378 -38.85 58.96 27.24
CA ALA A 378 -38.07 60.20 27.13
C ALA A 378 -38.52 61.28 28.12
N PHE A 379 -39.24 60.92 29.18
CA PHE A 379 -39.94 61.86 30.07
C PHE A 379 -39.02 62.96 30.63
N ALA A 380 -37.80 62.61 31.04
CA ALA A 380 -36.81 63.56 31.54
C ALA A 380 -36.36 64.57 30.46
N GLY A 381 -36.12 64.10 29.23
CA GLY A 381 -35.74 64.95 28.10
C GLY A 381 -36.86 65.89 27.67
N VAL A 382 -38.11 65.40 27.66
CA VAL A 382 -39.31 66.21 27.38
C VAL A 382 -39.54 67.25 28.49
N THR A 383 -39.32 66.88 29.75
CA THR A 383 -39.44 67.79 30.90
C THR A 383 -38.40 68.91 30.86
N ALA A 384 -37.13 68.58 30.61
CA ALA A 384 -36.07 69.57 30.44
C ALA A 384 -36.37 70.53 29.27
N PHE A 385 -36.98 70.02 28.19
CA PHE A 385 -37.42 70.85 27.08
C PHE A 385 -38.58 71.76 27.46
N ALA A 386 -39.62 71.24 28.11
CA ALA A 386 -40.76 72.01 28.59
C ALA A 386 -40.34 73.14 29.54
N LYS A 387 -39.40 72.88 30.45
CA LYS A 387 -38.78 73.88 31.34
C LYS A 387 -38.20 75.04 30.54
N ARG A 388 -37.31 74.74 29.58
CA ARG A 388 -36.71 75.76 28.70
C ARG A 388 -37.74 76.53 27.88
N VAL A 389 -38.77 75.86 27.35
CA VAL A 389 -39.83 76.53 26.56
C VAL A 389 -40.72 77.43 27.43
N SER A 390 -40.91 77.09 28.71
CA SER A 390 -41.66 77.91 29.68
C SER A 390 -40.92 79.19 30.08
N GLU A 391 -39.59 79.19 30.01
CA GLU A 391 -38.72 80.32 30.34
C GLU A 391 -38.52 81.33 29.18
N LEU A 392 -39.08 81.06 28.00
CA LEU A 392 -38.82 81.82 26.78
C LEU A 392 -40.00 82.71 26.33
N THR A 393 -39.72 83.96 25.95
CA THR A 393 -40.69 84.89 25.35
C THR A 393 -40.93 84.58 23.85
N GLY A 394 -42.14 84.92 23.36
CA GLY A 394 -42.71 84.43 22.09
C GLY A 394 -41.91 84.67 20.79
N GLY A 395 -40.88 85.52 20.80
CA GLY A 395 -39.97 85.74 19.66
C GLY A 395 -38.92 84.63 19.50
N LEU A 396 -38.39 84.07 20.60
CA LEU A 396 -37.39 83.01 20.55
C LEU A 396 -38.01 81.62 20.29
N ARG A 397 -39.27 81.44 20.71
CA ARG A 397 -40.10 80.23 20.45
C ARG A 397 -40.16 79.87 18.96
N ARG A 398 -40.28 80.87 18.08
CA ARG A 398 -40.33 80.67 16.62
C ARG A 398 -38.99 80.26 16.00
N ARG A 399 -37.85 80.76 16.52
CA ARG A 399 -36.52 80.36 16.04
C ARG A 399 -36.16 78.93 16.45
N MET A 400 -36.60 78.49 17.63
CA MET A 400 -36.41 77.11 18.07
C MET A 400 -37.22 76.11 17.24
N SER A 401 -38.46 76.44 16.87
CA SER A 401 -39.25 75.60 15.95
C SER A 401 -38.53 75.32 14.62
N ALA A 402 -37.80 76.30 14.09
CA ALA A 402 -37.05 76.15 12.84
C ALA A 402 -35.79 75.27 12.98
N THR A 403 -35.09 75.32 14.12
CA THR A 403 -33.93 74.45 14.38
C THR A 403 -34.34 73.00 14.66
N PHE A 404 -35.56 72.75 15.16
CA PHE A 404 -36.10 71.40 15.32
C PHE A 404 -36.52 70.78 13.99
N ALA A 405 -37.17 71.53 13.09
CA ALA A 405 -37.47 71.05 11.74
C ALA A 405 -36.19 70.62 10.98
N ALA A 406 -35.08 71.35 11.17
CA ALA A 406 -33.78 70.98 10.60
C ALA A 406 -33.19 69.70 11.22
N ARG A 407 -33.40 69.46 12.52
CA ARG A 407 -32.97 68.22 13.20
C ARG A 407 -33.86 67.03 12.85
N GLU A 408 -35.14 67.24 12.62
CA GLU A 408 -36.08 66.24 12.15
C GLU A 408 -35.65 65.67 10.80
N ALA A 409 -35.22 66.54 9.86
CA ALA A 409 -34.69 66.12 8.56
C ALA A 409 -33.40 65.26 8.66
N VAL A 410 -32.62 65.39 9.73
CA VAL A 410 -31.44 64.56 9.98
C VAL A 410 -31.82 63.22 10.63
N ALA A 411 -32.88 63.19 11.44
CA ALA A 411 -33.39 61.98 12.06
C ALA A 411 -34.03 61.04 11.03
N THR A 412 -34.85 61.57 10.11
CA THR A 412 -35.44 60.78 9.00
C THR A 412 -34.37 60.18 8.09
N ARG A 413 -33.33 60.94 7.73
CA ARG A 413 -32.20 60.40 6.97
C ARG A 413 -31.47 59.26 7.69
N ARG A 414 -31.36 59.32 9.02
CA ARG A 414 -30.77 58.24 9.82
C ARG A 414 -31.67 57.00 9.89
N GLU A 415 -32.99 57.17 9.93
CA GLU A 415 -33.93 56.05 9.85
C GLU A 415 -33.87 55.37 8.48
N GLU A 416 -33.80 56.13 7.39
CA GLU A 416 -33.61 55.59 6.03
C GLU A 416 -32.31 54.78 5.91
N ASP A 417 -31.20 55.29 6.47
CA ASP A 417 -29.91 54.58 6.52
C ASP A 417 -29.97 53.28 7.34
N ILE A 418 -30.75 53.25 8.43
CA ILE A 418 -30.94 52.06 9.26
C ILE A 418 -31.75 51.02 8.46
N VAL A 419 -32.82 51.43 7.79
CA VAL A 419 -33.65 50.54 6.94
C VAL A 419 -32.81 49.94 5.81
N LEU A 420 -31.96 50.74 5.16
CA LEU A 420 -31.03 50.25 4.12
C LEU A 420 -30.01 49.24 4.67
N ARG A 421 -29.48 49.46 5.87
CA ARG A 421 -28.56 48.52 6.53
C ARG A 421 -29.26 47.24 6.96
N GLU A 422 -30.48 47.31 7.49
CA GLU A 422 -31.28 46.12 7.83
C GLU A 422 -31.61 45.29 6.59
N ALA A 423 -31.93 45.93 5.46
CA ALA A 423 -32.14 45.25 4.19
C ALA A 423 -30.86 44.54 3.70
N ALA A 424 -29.70 45.20 3.79
CA ALA A 424 -28.41 44.60 3.42
C ALA A 424 -28.03 43.41 4.32
N VAL A 425 -28.33 43.47 5.62
CA VAL A 425 -28.11 42.35 6.55
C VAL A 425 -29.03 41.18 6.21
N ARG A 426 -30.32 41.41 5.94
CA ARG A 426 -31.24 40.34 5.50
C ARG A 426 -30.81 39.70 4.19
N GLU A 427 -30.31 40.48 3.25
CA GLU A 427 -29.79 39.94 1.99
C GLU A 427 -28.55 39.06 2.23
N ALA A 428 -27.64 39.49 3.11
CA ALA A 428 -26.48 38.69 3.52
C ALA A 428 -26.89 37.39 4.24
N GLU A 429 -27.85 37.44 5.15
CA GLU A 429 -28.43 36.25 5.81
C GLU A 429 -29.03 35.28 4.80
N THR A 430 -29.78 35.81 3.82
CA THR A 430 -30.40 34.99 2.77
C THR A 430 -29.32 34.30 1.91
N ARG A 431 -28.22 34.99 1.58
CA ARG A 431 -27.09 34.38 0.86
C ARG A 431 -26.40 33.30 1.68
N VAL A 432 -26.19 33.51 2.98
CA VAL A 432 -25.59 32.51 3.87
C VAL A 432 -26.50 31.28 4.01
N LEU A 433 -27.80 31.47 4.19
CA LEU A 433 -28.77 30.37 4.26
C LEU A 433 -28.87 29.61 2.94
N THR A 434 -28.81 30.30 1.80
CA THR A 434 -28.78 29.66 0.47
C THR A 434 -27.49 28.88 0.25
N ALA A 435 -26.35 29.40 0.69
CA ALA A 435 -25.07 28.70 0.64
C ALA A 435 -25.04 27.48 1.58
N ALA A 436 -25.60 27.59 2.78
CA ALA A 436 -25.73 26.48 3.73
C ALA A 436 -26.65 25.38 3.18
N ALA A 437 -27.78 25.75 2.58
CA ALA A 437 -28.67 24.81 1.89
C ALA A 437 -27.98 24.15 0.69
N GLY A 438 -27.14 24.88 -0.06
CA GLY A 438 -26.31 24.32 -1.12
C GLY A 438 -25.32 23.27 -0.61
N VAL A 439 -24.65 23.54 0.51
CA VAL A 439 -23.73 22.58 1.15
C VAL A 439 -24.46 21.38 1.72
N GLU A 440 -25.65 21.56 2.31
CA GLU A 440 -26.48 20.43 2.76
C GLU A 440 -27.02 19.60 1.60
N HIS A 441 -27.39 20.24 0.49
CA HIS A 441 -27.83 19.55 -0.72
C HIS A 441 -26.68 18.77 -1.35
N GLU A 442 -25.48 19.36 -1.44
CA GLU A 442 -24.28 18.69 -1.94
C GLU A 442 -23.84 17.54 -1.01
N ARG A 443 -23.99 17.70 0.30
CA ARG A 443 -23.77 16.64 1.29
C ARG A 443 -24.81 15.51 1.19
N ALA A 444 -26.07 15.84 0.97
CA ALA A 444 -27.14 14.87 0.76
C ALA A 444 -26.98 14.13 -0.58
N ASP A 445 -26.54 14.83 -1.63
CA ASP A 445 -26.22 14.25 -2.94
C ASP A 445 -24.99 13.33 -2.84
N LEU A 446 -23.98 13.69 -2.05
CA LEU A 446 -22.84 12.82 -1.72
C LEU A 446 -23.23 11.60 -0.87
N GLU A 447 -24.21 11.73 0.04
CA GLU A 447 -24.75 10.58 0.79
C GLU A 447 -25.63 9.67 -0.08
N GLN A 448 -26.40 10.22 -1.02
CA GLN A 448 -27.18 9.44 -1.98
C GLN A 448 -26.32 8.75 -3.03
N ARG A 449 -25.17 9.34 -3.38
CA ARG A 449 -24.15 8.77 -4.29
C ARG A 449 -23.25 7.73 -3.63
N LYS A 450 -23.29 7.55 -2.30
CA LYS A 450 -22.68 6.37 -1.71
C LYS A 450 -23.50 5.17 -2.16
N PRO A 451 -22.97 4.27 -3.01
CA PRO A 451 -23.63 3.00 -3.22
C PRO A 451 -23.83 2.39 -1.83
N LYS A 452 -25.05 1.95 -1.51
CA LYS A 452 -25.27 1.12 -0.32
C LYS A 452 -24.30 -0.04 -0.46
N GLU A 453 -23.18 0.01 0.24
CA GLU A 453 -22.23 -1.08 0.31
C GLU A 453 -23.01 -2.24 0.91
N LEU A 454 -23.45 -3.15 0.05
CA LEU A 454 -23.92 -4.45 0.49
C LEU A 454 -22.76 -5.03 1.27
N THR A 455 -22.94 -5.19 2.58
CA THR A 455 -21.95 -5.88 3.37
C THR A 455 -21.82 -7.29 2.78
N MET A 456 -20.66 -7.94 2.95
CA MET A 456 -20.50 -9.34 2.53
C MET A 456 -21.60 -10.26 3.12
N SER A 457 -22.18 -9.87 4.27
CA SER A 457 -23.32 -10.55 4.88
C SER A 457 -24.64 -10.33 4.13
N ASP A 458 -24.86 -9.16 3.55
CA ASP A 458 -26.04 -8.87 2.72
C ASP A 458 -25.94 -9.56 1.36
N ILE A 459 -24.75 -9.62 0.75
CA ILE A 459 -24.50 -10.40 -0.48
C ILE A 459 -24.74 -11.88 -0.20
N ALA A 460 -24.18 -12.43 0.89
CA ALA A 460 -24.40 -13.82 1.27
C ALA A 460 -25.89 -14.13 1.54
N ARG A 461 -26.62 -13.21 2.19
CA ARG A 461 -28.07 -13.36 2.44
C ARG A 461 -28.87 -13.33 1.13
N GLN A 462 -28.52 -12.45 0.19
CA GLN A 462 -29.19 -12.35 -1.11
C GLN A 462 -28.93 -13.57 -2.00
N VAL A 463 -27.70 -14.09 -2.02
CA VAL A 463 -27.34 -15.35 -2.70
C VAL A 463 -28.11 -16.53 -2.09
N ALA A 464 -28.15 -16.63 -0.76
CA ALA A 464 -28.88 -17.70 -0.06
C ALA A 464 -30.40 -17.63 -0.27
N SER A 465 -30.95 -16.43 -0.42
CA SER A 465 -32.39 -16.21 -0.67
C SER A 465 -32.83 -16.46 -2.13
N GLY A 466 -31.90 -16.73 -3.05
CA GLY A 466 -32.18 -16.89 -4.48
C GLY A 466 -32.57 -15.59 -5.21
N ILE A 467 -32.56 -14.44 -4.52
CA ILE A 467 -32.84 -13.11 -5.10
C ILE A 467 -31.72 -12.70 -6.07
N TRP A 468 -30.48 -13.10 -5.78
CA TRP A 468 -29.34 -12.83 -6.66
C TRP A 468 -28.99 -14.08 -7.46
N ARG A 469 -29.25 -14.04 -8.78
CA ARG A 469 -28.68 -15.00 -9.73
C ARG A 469 -27.43 -14.39 -10.36
N ALA A 470 -26.39 -15.20 -10.57
CA ALA A 470 -25.25 -14.77 -11.36
C ALA A 470 -25.77 -14.34 -12.75
N PRO A 471 -25.44 -13.13 -13.23
CA PRO A 471 -25.85 -12.70 -14.55
C PRO A 471 -25.26 -13.67 -15.58
N SER A 472 -26.07 -14.04 -16.57
CA SER A 472 -25.58 -14.81 -17.72
C SER A 472 -24.45 -14.05 -18.42
N GLU A 473 -23.59 -14.76 -19.15
CA GLU A 473 -22.49 -14.13 -19.89
C GLU A 473 -22.99 -13.04 -20.85
N ALA A 474 -24.19 -13.20 -21.43
CA ALA A 474 -24.84 -12.19 -22.26
C ALA A 474 -25.26 -10.94 -21.46
N GLU A 475 -25.83 -11.11 -20.25
CA GLU A 475 -26.17 -10.00 -19.35
C GLU A 475 -24.92 -9.27 -18.85
N GLN A 476 -23.82 -10.00 -18.63
CA GLN A 476 -22.53 -9.39 -18.27
C GLN A 476 -21.95 -8.59 -19.42
N ALA A 477 -21.94 -9.14 -20.63
CA ALA A 477 -21.47 -8.45 -21.82
C ALA A 477 -22.27 -7.15 -22.07
N GLU A 478 -23.60 -7.17 -21.90
CA GLU A 478 -24.43 -5.96 -22.06
C GLU A 478 -24.10 -4.88 -21.04
N ARG A 479 -23.95 -5.25 -19.77
CA ARG A 479 -23.52 -4.30 -18.72
C ARG A 479 -22.15 -3.70 -19.00
N LEU A 480 -21.23 -4.49 -19.57
CA LEU A 480 -19.90 -4.00 -19.95
C LEU A 480 -19.95 -3.06 -21.15
N ARG A 481 -20.91 -3.22 -22.09
CA ARG A 481 -21.12 -2.30 -23.21
C ARG A 481 -21.58 -0.91 -22.76
N GLU A 482 -22.32 -0.84 -21.66
CA GLU A 482 -22.85 0.41 -21.11
C GLU A 482 -21.78 1.26 -20.40
N LEU A 483 -20.59 0.71 -20.15
CA LEU A 483 -19.50 1.45 -19.51
C LEU A 483 -18.98 2.54 -20.45
N PRO A 484 -18.84 3.80 -19.97
CA PRO A 484 -18.52 4.95 -20.82
C PRO A 484 -17.15 4.85 -21.51
N ASP A 485 -16.23 4.09 -20.91
CA ASP A 485 -14.87 3.93 -21.41
C ASP A 485 -14.70 2.67 -22.27
N VAL A 486 -15.70 1.79 -22.36
CA VAL A 486 -15.59 0.59 -23.19
C VAL A 486 -15.88 0.94 -24.66
N PHE A 487 -14.91 0.67 -25.51
CA PHE A 487 -14.98 0.96 -26.93
C PHE A 487 -15.45 -0.26 -27.72
N VAL A 488 -16.72 -0.22 -28.12
CA VAL A 488 -17.30 -1.22 -29.02
C VAL A 488 -17.30 -0.74 -30.46
N ALA A 489 -17.03 -1.67 -31.37
CA ALA A 489 -17.10 -1.43 -32.81
C ALA A 489 -17.94 -2.50 -33.53
N THR A 490 -18.98 -2.04 -34.22
CA THR A 490 -19.74 -2.88 -35.15
C THR A 490 -18.92 -3.18 -36.41
N ALA A 491 -19.35 -4.17 -37.20
CA ALA A 491 -18.73 -4.44 -38.48
C ALA A 491 -19.02 -3.28 -39.45
N ILE A 492 -17.97 -2.69 -40.02
CA ILE A 492 -18.06 -1.60 -41.01
C ILE A 492 -18.53 -2.19 -42.34
N ARG A 493 -19.63 -1.67 -42.90
CA ARG A 493 -20.33 -2.16 -44.09
C ARG A 493 -20.31 -1.15 -45.25
N SER A 494 -19.97 0.10 -45.00
CA SER A 494 -19.88 1.13 -46.04
C SER A 494 -18.65 2.04 -45.87
N LYS A 495 -18.38 2.84 -46.90
CA LYS A 495 -17.30 3.85 -46.84
C LYS A 495 -17.64 4.97 -45.87
N GLU A 496 -18.92 5.35 -45.77
CA GLU A 496 -19.42 6.35 -44.84
C GLU A 496 -19.25 5.91 -43.39
N GLU A 497 -19.55 4.64 -43.07
CA GLU A 497 -19.31 4.08 -41.73
C GLU A 497 -17.81 4.02 -41.39
N CYS A 498 -16.97 3.74 -42.38
CA CYS A 498 -15.52 3.77 -42.22
C CYS A 498 -15.02 5.18 -41.89
N ALA A 499 -15.51 6.20 -42.61
CA ALA A 499 -15.17 7.61 -42.37
C ALA A 499 -15.67 8.09 -40.99
N ALA A 500 -16.91 7.75 -40.62
CA ALA A 500 -17.47 8.10 -39.32
C ALA A 500 -16.68 7.49 -38.16
N GLN A 501 -16.21 6.25 -38.32
CA GLN A 501 -15.36 5.60 -37.33
C GLN A 501 -13.97 6.22 -37.27
N ASP A 502 -13.39 6.60 -38.42
CA ASP A 502 -12.10 7.30 -38.51
C ASP A 502 -12.15 8.68 -37.86
N ASP A 503 -13.26 9.41 -38.00
CA ASP A 503 -13.54 10.69 -37.37
C ASP A 503 -13.74 10.54 -35.85
N ARG A 504 -14.44 9.48 -35.42
CA ARG A 504 -14.60 9.16 -33.99
C ARG A 504 -13.24 8.91 -33.34
N LEU A 505 -12.39 8.13 -33.99
CA LEU A 505 -11.02 7.87 -33.53
C LEU A 505 -10.18 9.16 -33.52
N ALA A 506 -10.32 10.04 -34.51
CA ALA A 506 -9.60 11.32 -34.58
C ALA A 506 -9.87 12.23 -33.37
N LYS A 507 -11.06 12.16 -32.80
CA LYS A 507 -11.46 13.02 -31.67
C LYS A 507 -10.92 12.55 -30.32
N LEU A 508 -10.51 11.30 -30.20
CA LEU A 508 -9.94 10.77 -28.96
C LEU A 508 -8.54 11.35 -28.78
N THR A 509 -8.25 11.91 -27.60
CA THR A 509 -6.88 12.23 -27.20
C THR A 509 -6.05 10.96 -27.07
N ASN A 510 -4.72 11.06 -26.95
CA ASN A 510 -3.90 9.86 -26.77
C ASN A 510 -4.20 9.17 -25.44
N ARG A 511 -4.52 9.94 -24.39
CA ARG A 511 -4.99 9.43 -23.10
C ARG A 511 -6.34 8.73 -23.22
N ASP A 512 -7.31 9.33 -23.90
CA ASP A 512 -8.63 8.71 -24.11
C ASP A 512 -8.51 7.42 -24.92
N LEU A 513 -7.68 7.42 -25.96
CA LEU A 513 -7.44 6.25 -26.81
C LEU A 513 -6.89 5.08 -26.00
N ARG A 514 -5.93 5.35 -25.10
CA ARG A 514 -5.36 4.35 -24.20
C ARG A 514 -6.34 3.92 -23.12
N GLN A 515 -7.05 4.85 -22.47
CA GLN A 515 -8.06 4.54 -21.47
C GLN A 515 -9.13 3.61 -22.04
N GLN A 516 -9.62 3.93 -23.24
CA GLN A 516 -10.62 3.11 -23.91
C GLN A 516 -10.08 1.75 -24.35
N TYR A 517 -8.81 1.67 -24.76
CA TYR A 517 -8.17 0.38 -25.05
C TYR A 517 -8.10 -0.50 -23.80
N CYS A 518 -7.58 0.04 -22.68
CA CYS A 518 -7.47 -0.69 -21.43
C CYS A 518 -8.84 -1.11 -20.86
N ALA A 519 -9.83 -0.23 -20.93
CA ALA A 519 -11.19 -0.55 -20.48
C ALA A 519 -11.82 -1.67 -21.33
N THR A 520 -11.62 -1.64 -22.64
CA THR A 520 -12.14 -2.67 -23.57
C THR A 520 -11.41 -4.01 -23.40
N GLU A 521 -10.09 -4.00 -23.18
CA GLU A 521 -9.29 -5.18 -22.88
C GLU A 521 -9.72 -5.80 -21.54
N CYS A 522 -9.87 -4.98 -20.49
CA CYS A 522 -10.34 -5.44 -19.18
C CYS A 522 -11.75 -6.04 -19.30
N ALA A 523 -12.67 -5.36 -19.98
CA ALA A 523 -14.02 -5.86 -20.18
C ALA A 523 -14.04 -7.18 -20.98
N SER A 524 -13.17 -7.32 -21.98
CA SER A 524 -13.00 -8.58 -22.72
C SER A 524 -12.48 -9.71 -21.82
N SER A 525 -11.56 -9.41 -20.90
CA SER A 525 -10.96 -10.40 -19.99
C SER A 525 -11.88 -10.89 -18.87
N LEU A 526 -12.97 -10.15 -18.60
CA LEU A 526 -13.99 -10.51 -17.61
C LEU A 526 -15.03 -11.50 -18.16
N LEU A 527 -15.01 -11.77 -19.46
CA LEU A 527 -15.91 -12.70 -20.14
C LEU A 527 -15.14 -13.97 -20.53
N ASP A 528 -15.79 -15.13 -20.50
CA ASP A 528 -15.17 -16.39 -20.92
C ASP A 528 -14.86 -16.38 -22.43
N ALA A 529 -15.74 -15.75 -23.22
CA ALA A 529 -15.51 -15.45 -24.63
C ALA A 529 -15.73 -13.95 -24.94
N ALA A 530 -14.68 -13.28 -25.41
CA ALA A 530 -14.75 -11.87 -25.79
C ALA A 530 -15.71 -11.65 -26.99
N PRO A 531 -16.73 -10.77 -26.85
CA PRO A 531 -17.63 -10.43 -27.94
C PRO A 531 -16.89 -9.86 -29.16
N ALA A 532 -17.37 -10.19 -30.36
CA ALA A 532 -16.69 -9.81 -31.61
C ALA A 532 -16.57 -8.29 -31.82
N ASP A 533 -17.50 -7.51 -31.25
CA ASP A 533 -17.49 -6.04 -31.24
C ASP A 533 -16.39 -5.44 -30.34
N PHE A 534 -16.02 -6.13 -29.26
CA PHE A 534 -14.92 -5.72 -28.38
C PHE A 534 -13.59 -5.98 -29.08
N VAL A 535 -13.44 -7.17 -29.66
CA VAL A 535 -12.24 -7.54 -30.44
C VAL A 535 -12.02 -6.58 -31.61
N ARG A 536 -13.08 -6.19 -32.32
CA ARG A 536 -13.00 -5.17 -33.37
C ARG A 536 -12.64 -3.79 -32.80
N GLY A 537 -13.24 -3.40 -31.68
CA GLY A 537 -12.93 -2.14 -30.99
C GLY A 537 -11.46 -2.01 -30.64
N MET A 538 -10.88 -3.04 -30.02
CA MET A 538 -9.46 -3.09 -29.69
C MET A 538 -8.56 -2.96 -30.92
N ARG A 539 -8.86 -3.71 -32.00
CA ARG A 539 -8.08 -3.62 -33.25
C ARG A 539 -8.10 -2.23 -33.89
N LEU A 540 -9.23 -1.52 -33.79
CA LEU A 540 -9.33 -0.16 -34.30
C LEU A 540 -8.50 0.83 -33.47
N LEU A 541 -8.54 0.70 -32.14
CA LEU A 541 -7.72 1.50 -31.23
C LEU A 541 -6.22 1.21 -31.42
N GLU A 542 -5.83 -0.05 -31.60
CA GLU A 542 -4.44 -0.43 -31.92
C GLU A 542 -3.96 0.18 -33.23
N LYS A 543 -4.80 0.14 -34.27
CA LYS A 543 -4.46 0.72 -35.57
C LYS A 543 -4.33 2.24 -35.49
N GLU A 544 -5.20 2.92 -34.74
CA GLU A 544 -5.11 4.36 -34.53
C GLU A 544 -3.87 4.72 -33.70
N ALA A 545 -3.53 3.93 -32.69
CA ALA A 545 -2.29 4.11 -31.92
C ALA A 545 -1.04 4.00 -32.81
N GLN A 546 -1.01 3.00 -33.72
CA GLN A 546 0.07 2.85 -34.71
C GLN A 546 0.16 4.06 -35.66
N ARG A 547 -0.98 4.61 -36.10
CA ARG A 547 -1.00 5.82 -36.94
C ARG A 547 -0.38 7.01 -36.23
N ARG A 548 -0.56 7.11 -34.92
CA ARG A 548 -0.02 8.20 -34.11
C ARG A 548 1.40 7.98 -33.63
N GLY A 549 1.86 6.73 -33.55
CA GLY A 549 3.10 6.38 -32.86
C GLY A 549 2.93 6.37 -31.33
N LEU A 550 1.71 6.05 -30.87
CA LEU A 550 1.38 5.90 -29.46
C LEU A 550 1.56 4.45 -29.01
N ASP A 551 2.33 4.23 -27.96
CA ASP A 551 2.46 2.92 -27.31
C ASP A 551 1.34 2.74 -26.29
N LEU A 552 0.34 1.91 -26.62
CA LEU A 552 -0.81 1.64 -25.74
C LEU A 552 -0.42 1.00 -24.41
N ALA A 553 0.71 0.28 -24.32
CA ALA A 553 1.11 -0.39 -23.08
C ALA A 553 1.56 0.63 -22.02
N ASN A 554 2.33 1.64 -22.43
CA ASN A 554 2.94 2.61 -21.51
C ASN A 554 2.47 4.06 -21.70
N GLY A 555 1.62 4.35 -22.68
CA GLY A 555 1.07 5.69 -22.94
C GLY A 555 2.08 6.69 -23.50
N ARG A 556 3.27 6.24 -23.93
CA ARG A 556 4.28 7.10 -24.53
C ARG A 556 3.96 7.38 -25.98
N HIS A 557 4.02 8.64 -26.37
CA HIS A 557 3.81 9.08 -27.73
C HIS A 557 5.13 9.44 -28.40
N ASP A 558 5.43 8.81 -29.54
CA ASP A 558 6.55 9.15 -30.41
C ASP A 558 6.02 9.42 -31.83
N PRO A 559 5.79 10.71 -32.18
CA PRO A 559 5.27 11.08 -33.50
C PRO A 559 6.13 10.59 -34.67
N SER A 560 7.43 10.37 -34.44
CA SER A 560 8.34 9.89 -35.49
C SER A 560 8.16 8.40 -35.81
N ALA A 561 7.55 7.65 -34.89
CA ALA A 561 7.19 6.24 -35.05
C ALA A 561 5.78 6.03 -35.62
N GLY A 562 4.99 7.11 -35.81
CA GLY A 562 3.64 7.04 -36.35
C GLY A 562 3.60 6.71 -37.83
N THR A 563 2.68 5.83 -38.24
CA THR A 563 2.52 5.46 -39.66
C THR A 563 1.80 6.53 -40.50
N ASP A 564 1.21 7.54 -39.86
CA ASP A 564 0.48 8.63 -40.50
C ASP A 564 0.89 9.98 -39.86
N PRO A 565 1.73 10.79 -40.52
CA PRO A 565 2.25 12.03 -39.95
C PRO A 565 1.17 13.04 -39.54
N ALA A 566 0.04 13.08 -40.24
CA ALA A 566 -1.06 13.98 -39.91
C ALA A 566 -1.78 13.54 -38.62
N ARG A 567 -1.94 12.23 -38.43
CA ARG A 567 -2.50 11.66 -37.20
C ARG A 567 -1.54 11.76 -36.02
N ALA A 568 -0.25 11.53 -36.24
CA ALA A 568 0.79 11.67 -35.22
C ALA A 568 0.92 13.10 -34.67
N ALA A 569 0.61 14.12 -35.47
CA ALA A 569 0.60 15.51 -35.02
C ALA A 569 -0.71 15.95 -34.35
N LEU A 570 -1.78 15.14 -34.43
CA LEU A 570 -3.14 15.54 -34.03
C LEU A 570 -3.29 15.69 -32.51
N HIS A 571 -2.67 14.79 -31.75
CA HIS A 571 -2.71 14.76 -30.28
C HIS A 571 -1.31 14.54 -29.75
N VAL A 572 -0.84 15.43 -28.87
CA VAL A 572 0.51 15.39 -28.29
C VAL A 572 0.51 15.05 -26.81
N ASP A 573 -0.67 14.85 -26.23
CA ASP A 573 -0.79 14.36 -24.87
C ASP A 573 -0.20 12.94 -24.78
N GLN A 574 0.34 12.63 -23.62
CA GLN A 574 0.86 11.32 -23.28
C GLN A 574 0.60 11.12 -21.79
N ASP A 575 0.61 9.89 -21.32
CA ASP A 575 0.56 9.67 -19.89
C ASP A 575 1.78 10.33 -19.24
N ASP A 576 1.56 10.99 -18.09
CA ASP A 576 2.68 11.45 -17.27
C ASP A 576 3.55 10.22 -17.02
N ARG A 577 4.86 10.33 -17.36
CA ARG A 577 5.82 9.21 -17.40
C ARG A 577 5.38 8.13 -16.42
N PRO A 578 4.89 6.97 -16.91
CA PRO A 578 4.53 5.91 -16.00
C PRO A 578 5.78 5.64 -15.18
N PHE A 579 5.59 5.58 -13.88
CA PHE A 579 6.63 5.09 -13.01
C PHE A 579 7.13 3.77 -13.60
N GLN A 580 8.44 3.62 -13.80
CA GLN A 580 8.96 2.42 -14.41
C GLN A 580 8.76 1.28 -13.42
N VAL A 581 7.70 0.48 -13.58
CA VAL A 581 7.50 -0.74 -12.81
C VAL A 581 8.44 -1.79 -13.41
N LEU A 582 9.69 -1.77 -12.97
CA LEU A 582 10.65 -2.82 -13.23
C LEU A 582 10.14 -4.12 -12.58
N ARG A 583 9.48 -4.98 -13.35
CA ARG A 583 9.24 -6.36 -12.93
C ARG A 583 10.55 -7.13 -12.99
N ARG A 584 11.35 -7.02 -11.93
CA ARG A 584 12.33 -8.06 -11.60
C ARG A 584 11.58 -9.25 -11.01
N ALA A 585 12.21 -10.42 -10.98
CA ALA A 585 11.60 -11.70 -10.56
C ALA A 585 11.10 -11.74 -9.09
N THR A 586 10.99 -10.59 -8.43
CA THR A 586 10.47 -10.31 -7.10
C THR A 586 9.10 -9.65 -7.22
N ARG A 587 8.11 -10.13 -6.45
CA ARG A 587 6.72 -9.66 -6.42
C ARG A 587 6.60 -8.25 -5.78
N GLU A 588 7.38 -7.27 -6.23
CA GLU A 588 7.19 -5.87 -5.82
C GLU A 588 6.88 -4.98 -7.03
N ARG A 589 5.72 -4.32 -6.99
CA ARG A 589 5.43 -3.15 -7.83
C ARG A 589 6.09 -1.94 -7.14
N GLN A 590 7.27 -1.53 -7.59
CA GLN A 590 7.82 -0.23 -7.20
C GLN A 590 7.47 0.83 -8.24
N LEU A 591 6.91 1.95 -7.78
CA LEU A 591 6.66 3.15 -8.58
C LEU A 591 7.92 4.02 -8.53
N VAL A 592 8.77 3.98 -9.56
CA VAL A 592 9.96 4.86 -9.70
C VAL A 592 9.67 6.01 -10.66
N ARG A 593 9.70 7.26 -10.18
CA ARG A 593 9.51 8.47 -11.01
C ARG A 593 10.82 8.74 -11.77
N VAL A 594 10.77 8.79 -13.10
CA VAL A 594 11.94 9.07 -13.97
C VAL A 594 12.05 10.55 -14.26
#